data_AF-A0AAJ5I1G3-F1
#
_entry.id   AF-A0AAJ5I1G3-F1
#
_cell.length_a   1.000
_cell.length_b   1.000
_cell.length_c   1.000
_cell.angle_alpha   90.00
_cell.angle_beta   90.00
_cell.angle_gamma   90.00
#
_symmetry.space_group_name_H-M   'P 1'
#
loop_
_entity.id
_entity.type
_entity.pdbx_description
1 polymer ?
#
loop_
_entity_poly.entity_id
_entity_poly.type
_entity_poly.pdbx_seq_one_letter_code
_entity_poly.pdbx_strand_id
1 'polypeptide(L)'
;MTDHALLLVNLGSPASTSVADVRRYLNQFLMDPYVIDLPWPVRRLLVSLILIKRPEQSAHAYGSIWWEEGSPLVVLTRRLQAAMVEHWPHGPVEIAMRYGQPALPEVLERLVARGVRKVTLAPLYPQFADSTVTTVVELARQTVSERQLPLQLRVLQPFYEHPDYIEALVASARPYLEQDYDHLLLSFHGLPERHLKKLDPTGKHDFQAADCCKDASADMRAVCYRGQCLATARAFAQKMGIPDGKWSVSFQSRLGRAKWIEPYTEARLDELAKAGVKKLLVMCPAFVADCIETLEEIGMRGSEQFVEAGGQELVLVPCLNDHPEWVKALAGMCEKA
;
A
#
# COMPACT_ATOMS: atom_id res chain seq x y z
N MET A 1 14.54 -17.08 25.72
CA MET A 1 13.14 -16.64 25.97
C MET A 1 12.73 -15.81 24.79
N THR A 2 11.68 -16.20 24.09
CA THR A 2 11.18 -15.51 22.89
C THR A 2 10.12 -14.47 23.28
N ASP A 3 10.55 -13.32 23.79
CA ASP A 3 9.65 -12.25 24.30
C ASP A 3 9.43 -11.10 23.31
N HIS A 4 9.97 -11.23 22.09
CA HIS A 4 9.95 -10.20 21.06
C HIS A 4 9.22 -10.71 19.80
N ALA A 5 7.99 -10.23 19.63
CA ALA A 5 7.17 -10.57 18.48
C ALA A 5 7.41 -9.64 17.30
N LEU A 6 7.23 -10.17 16.09
CA LEU A 6 7.11 -9.38 14.88
C LEU A 6 5.62 -9.27 14.51
N LEU A 7 5.13 -8.06 14.33
CA LEU A 7 3.74 -7.79 14.00
C LEU A 7 3.64 -7.08 12.64
N LEU A 8 3.28 -7.85 11.61
CA LEU A 8 3.09 -7.35 10.25
C LEU A 8 1.69 -6.73 10.13
N VAL A 9 1.62 -5.45 9.76
CA VAL A 9 0.34 -4.72 9.71
C VAL A 9 0.02 -4.24 8.32
N ASN A 10 -1.14 -4.65 7.82
CA ASN A 10 -1.67 -4.22 6.52
C ASN A 10 -3.01 -3.46 6.69
N LEU A 11 -3.55 -2.92 5.59
CA LEU A 11 -4.78 -2.13 5.60
C LEU A 11 -5.95 -2.99 6.09
N GLY A 12 -6.04 -4.21 5.56
CA GLY A 12 -7.12 -5.15 5.78
C GLY A 12 -8.14 -5.16 4.65
N SER A 13 -9.15 -5.99 4.83
CA SER A 13 -10.15 -6.31 3.82
C SER A 13 -11.49 -6.59 4.52
N PRO A 14 -12.63 -6.46 3.82
CA PRO A 14 -13.90 -7.00 4.32
C PRO A 14 -13.80 -8.50 4.62
N ALA A 15 -14.63 -8.96 5.55
CA ALA A 15 -14.65 -10.35 6.00
C ALA A 15 -15.19 -11.33 4.94
N SER A 16 -16.04 -10.85 4.05
CA SER A 16 -16.57 -11.58 2.89
C SER A 16 -16.93 -10.61 1.76
N THR A 17 -17.33 -11.16 0.62
CA THR A 17 -17.87 -10.40 -0.51
C THR A 17 -19.31 -9.93 -0.27
N SER A 18 -19.92 -10.23 0.88
CA SER A 18 -21.28 -9.78 1.17
C SER A 18 -21.34 -8.25 1.32
N VAL A 19 -22.40 -7.64 0.78
CA VAL A 19 -22.62 -6.18 0.85
C VAL A 19 -22.59 -5.67 2.29
N ALA A 20 -23.09 -6.47 3.24
CA ALA A 20 -23.12 -6.10 4.66
C ALA A 20 -21.71 -6.02 5.27
N ASP A 21 -20.84 -6.98 4.98
CA ASP A 21 -19.46 -6.98 5.49
C ASP A 21 -18.62 -5.90 4.80
N VAL A 22 -18.80 -5.69 3.50
CA VAL A 22 -18.18 -4.59 2.75
C VAL A 22 -18.63 -3.24 3.30
N ARG A 23 -19.91 -3.06 3.61
CA ARG A 23 -20.43 -1.84 4.25
C ARG A 23 -19.79 -1.61 5.61
N ARG A 24 -19.62 -2.66 6.42
CA ARG A 24 -18.99 -2.55 7.75
C ARG A 24 -17.52 -2.14 7.63
N TYR A 25 -16.80 -2.77 6.72
CA TYR A 25 -15.41 -2.44 6.40
C TYR A 25 -15.26 -0.98 5.92
N LEU A 26 -16.04 -0.58 4.90
CA LEU A 26 -16.00 0.78 4.35
C LEU A 26 -16.39 1.82 5.40
N ASN A 27 -17.36 1.53 6.27
CA ASN A 27 -17.72 2.43 7.36
C ASN A 27 -16.57 2.60 8.36
N GLN A 28 -15.84 1.54 8.69
CA GLN A 28 -14.66 1.62 9.58
C GLN A 28 -13.54 2.43 8.92
N PHE A 29 -13.20 2.07 7.67
CA PHE A 29 -12.13 2.69 6.88
C PHE A 29 -12.37 4.19 6.65
N LEU A 30 -13.52 4.55 6.09
CA LEU A 30 -13.81 5.94 5.71
C LEU A 30 -14.11 6.86 6.90
N MET A 31 -14.41 6.29 8.08
CA MET A 31 -14.58 7.07 9.31
C MET A 31 -13.26 7.39 10.03
N ASP A 32 -12.14 6.89 9.54
CA ASP A 32 -10.82 7.18 10.08
C ASP A 32 -10.41 8.64 9.76
N PRO A 33 -10.01 9.45 10.76
CA PRO A 33 -9.57 10.83 10.55
C PRO A 33 -8.29 10.98 9.71
N TYR A 34 -7.48 9.93 9.61
CA TYR A 34 -6.29 9.95 8.76
C TYR A 34 -6.60 9.61 7.30
N VAL A 35 -7.78 9.01 7.02
CA VAL A 35 -8.25 8.69 5.66
C VAL A 35 -9.13 9.81 5.11
N ILE A 36 -10.10 10.28 5.91
CA ILE A 36 -10.92 11.45 5.60
C ILE A 36 -10.71 12.48 6.73
N ASP A 37 -9.83 13.44 6.49
CA ASP A 37 -9.46 14.55 7.39
C ASP A 37 -10.54 15.65 7.54
N LEU A 38 -11.82 15.27 7.49
CA LEU A 38 -12.94 16.18 7.75
C LEU A 38 -13.37 16.11 9.23
N PRO A 39 -13.91 17.21 9.81
CA PRO A 39 -14.52 17.19 11.13
C PRO A 39 -15.58 16.08 11.24
N TRP A 40 -15.67 15.44 12.41
CA TRP A 40 -16.47 14.23 12.60
C TRP A 40 -17.92 14.33 12.09
N PRO A 41 -18.70 15.40 12.37
CA PRO A 41 -20.09 15.48 11.88
C PRO A 41 -20.18 15.52 10.35
N VAL A 42 -19.26 16.25 9.71
CA VAL A 42 -19.18 16.37 8.25
C VAL A 42 -18.74 15.05 7.64
N ARG A 43 -17.73 14.40 8.23
CA ARG A 43 -17.27 13.07 7.81
C ARG A 43 -18.39 12.04 7.91
N ARG A 44 -19.13 12.00 9.03
CA ARG A 44 -20.24 11.06 9.23
C ARG A 44 -21.34 11.23 8.19
N LEU A 45 -21.67 12.48 7.82
CA LEU A 45 -22.63 12.75 6.75
C LEU A 45 -22.10 12.24 5.40
N LEU A 46 -20.87 12.60 5.03
CA LEU A 46 -20.25 12.16 3.79
C LEU A 46 -20.18 10.64 3.68
N VAL A 47 -19.72 9.96 4.72
CA VAL A 47 -19.61 8.49 4.75
C VAL A 47 -20.99 7.85 4.63
N SER A 48 -22.00 8.38 5.32
CA SER A 48 -23.39 7.87 5.19
C SER A 48 -23.89 7.93 3.75
N LEU A 49 -23.57 9.01 3.00
CA LEU A 49 -23.92 9.13 1.59
C LEU A 49 -23.16 8.14 0.70
N ILE A 50 -21.86 7.94 0.95
CA ILE A 50 -21.03 6.96 0.23
C ILE A 50 -21.56 5.53 0.43
N LEU A 51 -21.97 5.20 1.65
CA LEU A 51 -22.45 3.87 2.04
C LEU A 51 -23.84 3.51 1.46
N ILE A 52 -24.50 4.41 0.72
CA ILE A 52 -25.78 4.11 0.05
C ILE A 52 -25.56 3.15 -1.13
N LYS A 53 -24.56 3.40 -1.98
CA LYS A 53 -24.34 2.64 -3.23
C LYS A 53 -22.98 1.94 -3.31
N ARG A 54 -21.94 2.53 -2.70
CA ARG A 54 -20.57 2.04 -2.84
C ARG A 54 -20.37 0.60 -2.34
N PRO A 55 -21.05 0.13 -1.27
CA PRO A 55 -20.87 -1.25 -0.80
C PRO A 55 -21.24 -2.30 -1.85
N GLU A 56 -22.28 -2.08 -2.67
CA GLU A 56 -22.69 -3.02 -3.72
C GLU A 56 -21.64 -3.12 -4.83
N GLN A 57 -21.16 -1.96 -5.30
CA GLN A 57 -20.11 -1.89 -6.32
C GLN A 57 -18.80 -2.50 -5.82
N SER A 58 -18.42 -2.20 -4.58
CA SER A 58 -17.20 -2.75 -3.98
C SER A 58 -17.34 -4.25 -3.72
N ALA A 59 -18.52 -4.74 -3.33
CA ALA A 59 -18.78 -6.17 -3.17
C ALA A 59 -18.60 -6.94 -4.48
N HIS A 60 -19.08 -6.38 -5.61
CA HIS A 60 -18.85 -6.96 -6.93
C HIS A 60 -17.36 -7.04 -7.27
N ALA A 61 -16.61 -5.94 -7.06
CA ALA A 61 -15.18 -5.89 -7.31
C ALA A 61 -14.37 -6.84 -6.39
N TYR A 62 -14.74 -6.96 -5.10
CA TYR A 62 -14.15 -8.00 -4.24
C TYR A 62 -14.51 -9.40 -4.73
N GLY A 63 -15.73 -9.59 -5.24
CA GLY A 63 -16.21 -10.87 -5.78
C GLY A 63 -15.42 -11.36 -6.98
N SER A 64 -14.92 -10.47 -7.85
CA SER A 64 -14.15 -10.86 -9.04
C SER A 64 -12.73 -11.36 -8.73
N ILE A 65 -12.20 -11.05 -7.55
CA ILE A 65 -10.84 -11.42 -7.14
C ILE A 65 -10.79 -12.31 -5.89
N TRP A 66 -11.94 -12.75 -5.38
CA TRP A 66 -12.02 -13.51 -4.13
C TRP A 66 -11.46 -14.93 -4.31
N TRP A 67 -10.59 -15.37 -3.41
CA TRP A 67 -10.07 -16.74 -3.39
C TRP A 67 -10.85 -17.62 -2.43
N GLU A 68 -10.67 -18.95 -2.54
CA GLU A 68 -11.30 -19.90 -1.63
C GLU A 68 -10.91 -19.63 -0.16
N GLU A 69 -9.66 -19.26 0.08
CA GLU A 69 -9.13 -18.96 1.41
C GLU A 69 -9.47 -17.55 1.93
N GLY A 70 -10.07 -16.70 1.09
CA GLY A 70 -10.51 -15.34 1.43
C GLY A 70 -9.96 -14.25 0.50
N SER A 71 -9.92 -13.01 1.02
CA SER A 71 -9.35 -11.87 0.30
C SER A 71 -7.86 -12.08 0.00
N PRO A 72 -7.41 -11.86 -1.26
CA PRO A 72 -6.00 -12.02 -1.65
C PRO A 72 -5.04 -11.29 -0.72
N LEU A 73 -5.36 -10.05 -0.34
CA LEU A 73 -4.53 -9.26 0.59
C LEU A 73 -4.27 -10.00 1.90
N VAL A 74 -5.31 -10.58 2.50
CA VAL A 74 -5.22 -11.27 3.79
C VAL A 74 -4.52 -12.62 3.62
N VAL A 75 -4.84 -13.35 2.55
CA VAL A 75 -4.22 -14.66 2.25
C VAL A 75 -2.72 -14.50 2.00
N LEU A 76 -2.32 -13.54 1.17
CA LEU A 76 -0.92 -13.24 0.85
C LEU A 76 -0.17 -12.73 2.08
N THR A 77 -0.82 -11.92 2.93
CA THR A 77 -0.22 -11.50 4.21
C THR A 77 -0.01 -12.70 5.15
N ARG A 78 -0.89 -13.71 5.16
CA ARG A 78 -0.68 -14.97 5.90
C ARG A 78 0.44 -15.83 5.31
N ARG A 79 0.59 -15.87 3.98
CA ARG A 79 1.72 -16.57 3.34
C ARG A 79 3.04 -15.90 3.70
N LEU A 80 3.09 -14.57 3.64
CA LEU A 80 4.23 -13.78 4.10
C LEU A 80 4.53 -14.05 5.58
N GLN A 81 3.51 -14.08 6.45
CA GLN A 81 3.67 -14.45 7.87
C GLN A 81 4.36 -15.81 8.01
N ALA A 82 3.86 -16.83 7.32
CA ALA A 82 4.40 -18.19 7.39
C ALA A 82 5.88 -18.23 6.93
N ALA A 83 6.21 -17.56 5.82
CA ALA A 83 7.58 -17.47 5.33
C ALA A 83 8.50 -16.72 6.30
N MET A 84 8.00 -15.69 6.97
CA MET A 84 8.78 -14.88 7.92
C MET A 84 9.11 -15.60 9.22
N VAL A 85 8.40 -16.68 9.60
CA VAL A 85 8.65 -17.41 10.85
C VAL A 85 10.08 -17.93 10.93
N GLU A 86 10.61 -18.47 9.82
CA GLU A 86 11.98 -19.00 9.78
C GLU A 86 13.06 -17.91 9.86
N HIS A 87 12.70 -16.68 9.51
CA HIS A 87 13.59 -15.52 9.50
C HIS A 87 13.52 -14.68 10.79
N TRP A 88 12.63 -15.02 11.73
CA TRP A 88 12.44 -14.28 12.98
C TRP A 88 12.59 -15.19 14.23
N PRO A 89 13.81 -15.38 14.75
CA PRO A 89 14.06 -16.31 15.85
C PRO A 89 13.64 -15.78 17.23
N HIS A 90 13.27 -14.49 17.34
CA HIS A 90 13.04 -13.83 18.64
C HIS A 90 11.66 -14.07 19.23
N GLY A 91 10.72 -14.62 18.46
CA GLY A 91 9.38 -14.96 18.94
C GLY A 91 8.33 -15.07 17.83
N PRO A 92 7.04 -14.92 18.18
CA PRO A 92 5.99 -15.16 17.21
C PRO A 92 5.95 -14.07 16.14
N VAL A 93 5.73 -14.48 14.89
CA VAL A 93 5.35 -13.60 13.79
C VAL A 93 3.83 -13.63 13.70
N GLU A 94 3.19 -12.49 13.87
CA GLU A 94 1.74 -12.32 13.80
C GLU A 94 1.38 -11.28 12.73
N ILE A 95 0.13 -11.35 12.25
CA ILE A 95 -0.43 -10.35 11.35
C ILE A 95 -1.55 -9.59 12.03
N ALA A 96 -1.72 -8.34 11.64
CA ALA A 96 -2.86 -7.52 12.03
C ALA A 96 -3.34 -6.66 10.86
N MET A 97 -4.61 -6.31 10.92
CA MET A 97 -5.25 -5.41 9.97
C MET A 97 -5.60 -4.11 10.66
N ARG A 98 -5.40 -2.99 9.96
CA ARG A 98 -5.87 -1.68 10.44
C ARG A 98 -7.39 -1.63 10.48
N TYR A 99 -8.04 -2.21 9.48
CA TYR A 99 -9.49 -2.30 9.33
C TYR A 99 -9.89 -3.77 9.08
N GLY A 100 -10.96 -4.24 9.72
CA GLY A 100 -11.32 -5.66 9.68
C GLY A 100 -10.49 -6.55 10.59
N GLN A 101 -10.35 -7.83 10.22
CA GLN A 101 -9.80 -8.90 11.06
C GLN A 101 -8.58 -9.58 10.40
N PRO A 102 -7.57 -10.04 11.17
CA PRO A 102 -7.44 -9.92 12.63
C PRO A 102 -7.15 -8.48 13.07
N ALA A 103 -7.93 -7.94 14.01
CA ALA A 103 -7.83 -6.52 14.39
C ALA A 103 -6.57 -6.23 15.21
N LEU A 104 -5.86 -5.15 14.87
CA LEU A 104 -4.62 -4.75 15.55
C LEU A 104 -4.72 -4.72 17.09
N PRO A 105 -5.78 -4.18 17.71
CA PRO A 105 -5.87 -4.16 19.16
C PRO A 105 -5.95 -5.55 19.79
N GLU A 106 -6.73 -6.45 19.19
CA GLU A 106 -6.93 -7.82 19.68
C GLU A 106 -5.65 -8.66 19.55
N VAL A 107 -4.87 -8.41 18.49
CA VAL A 107 -3.57 -9.09 18.29
C VAL A 107 -2.55 -8.66 19.34
N LEU A 108 -2.48 -7.37 19.67
CA LEU A 108 -1.58 -6.87 20.72
C LEU A 108 -1.91 -7.48 22.09
N GLU A 109 -3.18 -7.59 22.44
CA GLU A 109 -3.61 -8.26 23.68
C GLU A 109 -3.24 -9.73 23.71
N ARG A 110 -3.48 -10.45 22.60
CA ARG A 110 -3.12 -11.86 22.47
C ARG A 110 -1.62 -12.08 22.62
N LEU A 111 -0.79 -11.17 22.10
CA LEU A 111 0.67 -11.22 22.27
C LEU A 111 1.06 -11.05 23.74
N VAL A 112 0.47 -10.10 24.46
CA VAL A 112 0.70 -9.91 25.91
C VAL A 112 0.28 -11.14 26.70
N ALA A 113 -0.88 -11.72 26.38
CA ALA A 113 -1.35 -12.94 27.04
C ALA A 113 -0.41 -14.14 26.84
N ARG A 114 0.40 -14.14 25.77
CA ARG A 114 1.46 -15.13 25.50
C ARG A 114 2.80 -14.79 26.14
N GLY A 115 2.89 -13.71 26.91
CA GLY A 115 4.10 -13.29 27.62
C GLY A 115 5.04 -12.39 26.82
N VAL A 116 4.64 -11.92 25.63
CA VAL A 116 5.44 -10.99 24.81
C VAL A 116 5.52 -9.63 25.48
N ARG A 117 6.71 -9.02 25.47
CA ARG A 117 6.99 -7.70 26.05
C ARG A 117 7.52 -6.69 25.04
N LYS A 118 8.05 -7.16 23.92
CA LYS A 118 8.55 -6.32 22.83
C LYS A 118 7.83 -6.67 21.53
N VAL A 119 7.47 -5.66 20.76
CA VAL A 119 6.86 -5.85 19.44
C VAL A 119 7.58 -4.96 18.44
N THR A 120 8.15 -5.58 17.40
CA THR A 120 8.47 -4.86 16.16
C THR A 120 7.17 -4.74 15.37
N LEU A 121 6.59 -3.56 15.36
CA LEU A 121 5.44 -3.18 14.56
C LEU A 121 5.94 -2.82 13.15
N ALA A 122 5.55 -3.62 12.16
CA ALA A 122 5.93 -3.44 10.77
C ALA A 122 4.72 -3.07 9.91
N PRO A 123 4.40 -1.76 9.75
CA PRO A 123 3.47 -1.33 8.73
C PRO A 123 4.00 -1.72 7.35
N LEU A 124 3.24 -2.50 6.59
CA LEU A 124 3.61 -3.03 5.28
C LEU A 124 3.41 -1.99 4.15
N TYR A 125 3.87 -0.76 4.38
CA TYR A 125 3.76 0.36 3.45
C TYR A 125 5.15 0.93 3.17
N PRO A 126 5.67 0.84 1.93
CA PRO A 126 7.01 1.34 1.63
C PRO A 126 7.07 2.86 1.74
N GLN A 127 6.04 3.57 1.27
CA GLN A 127 5.95 5.03 1.34
C GLN A 127 5.08 5.50 2.53
N PHE A 128 5.46 6.62 3.11
CA PHE A 128 4.74 7.30 4.18
C PHE A 128 3.46 7.97 3.67
N ALA A 129 2.35 7.70 4.35
CA ALA A 129 1.16 8.54 4.31
C ALA A 129 0.45 8.51 5.67
N ASP A 130 -0.24 9.60 6.01
CA ASP A 130 -1.07 9.65 7.22
C ASP A 130 -2.11 8.52 7.23
N SER A 131 -2.75 8.28 6.07
CA SER A 131 -3.79 7.29 5.86
C SER A 131 -3.31 5.83 5.96
N THR A 132 -2.01 5.58 6.09
CA THR A 132 -1.43 4.23 6.18
C THR A 132 -0.54 4.07 7.40
N VAL A 133 0.61 4.75 7.42
CA VAL A 133 1.64 4.60 8.47
C VAL A 133 1.16 5.25 9.77
N THR A 134 0.74 6.53 9.73
CA THR A 134 0.32 7.25 10.94
C THR A 134 -0.86 6.57 11.62
N THR A 135 -1.91 6.21 10.87
CA THR A 135 -3.10 5.57 11.46
C THR A 135 -2.81 4.22 12.12
N VAL A 136 -1.87 3.42 11.59
CA VAL A 136 -1.47 2.15 12.20
C VAL A 136 -0.68 2.37 13.49
N VAL A 137 0.31 3.25 13.43
CA VAL A 137 1.19 3.54 14.57
C VAL A 137 0.41 4.16 15.72
N GLU A 138 -0.47 5.11 15.42
CA GLU A 138 -1.30 5.76 16.43
C GLU A 138 -2.32 4.80 17.04
N LEU A 139 -2.96 3.93 16.24
CA LEU A 139 -3.84 2.89 16.79
C LEU A 139 -3.09 1.94 17.74
N ALA A 140 -1.88 1.53 17.37
CA ALA A 140 -1.06 0.65 18.21
C ALA A 140 -0.69 1.34 19.54
N ARG A 141 -0.22 2.59 19.48
CA ARG A 141 0.14 3.39 20.67
C ARG A 141 -1.06 3.65 21.57
N GLN A 142 -2.20 4.04 20.99
CA GLN A 142 -3.45 4.25 21.70
C GLN A 142 -3.89 2.96 22.40
N THR A 143 -3.87 1.82 21.70
CA THR A 143 -4.22 0.53 22.30
C THR A 143 -3.31 0.20 23.49
N VAL A 144 -1.99 0.35 23.34
CA VAL A 144 -1.03 0.06 24.41
C VAL A 144 -1.29 0.96 25.63
N SER A 145 -1.56 2.25 25.41
CA SER A 145 -1.84 3.21 26.47
C SER A 145 -3.18 2.96 27.16
N GLU A 146 -4.27 2.86 26.40
CA GLU A 146 -5.64 2.73 26.91
C GLU A 146 -5.86 1.41 27.65
N ARG A 147 -5.28 0.32 27.13
CA ARG A 147 -5.39 -1.02 27.73
C ARG A 147 -4.25 -1.34 28.70
N GLN A 148 -3.37 -0.37 28.97
CA GLN A 148 -2.22 -0.51 29.89
C GLN A 148 -1.36 -1.74 29.59
N LEU A 149 -1.14 -2.02 28.30
CA LEU A 149 -0.37 -3.19 27.88
C LEU A 149 1.12 -2.97 28.20
N PRO A 150 1.80 -3.91 28.86
CA PRO A 150 3.22 -3.78 29.19
C PRO A 150 4.10 -4.14 27.98
N LEU A 151 3.91 -3.42 26.86
CA LEU A 151 4.58 -3.63 25.58
C LEU A 151 5.51 -2.46 25.24
N GLN A 152 6.72 -2.78 24.80
CA GLN A 152 7.60 -1.85 24.11
C GLN A 152 7.40 -2.00 22.59
N LEU A 153 6.94 -0.94 21.93
CA LEU A 153 6.78 -0.91 20.48
C LEU A 153 8.03 -0.34 19.80
N ARG A 154 8.55 -1.04 18.79
CA ARG A 154 9.52 -0.53 17.82
C ARG A 154 8.86 -0.50 16.46
N VAL A 155 8.97 0.61 15.74
CA VAL A 155 8.22 0.82 14.50
C VAL A 155 9.18 0.78 13.32
N LEU A 156 8.95 -0.16 12.39
CA LEU A 156 9.61 -0.13 11.09
C LEU A 156 9.22 1.16 10.37
N GLN A 157 10.22 1.97 10.03
CA GLN A 157 10.02 3.21 9.29
C GLN A 157 9.71 2.93 7.81
N PRO A 158 9.10 3.88 7.09
CA PRO A 158 8.94 3.80 5.64
C PRO A 158 10.26 3.45 4.95
N PHE A 159 10.21 2.50 4.02
CA PHE A 159 11.38 1.86 3.41
C PHE A 159 11.44 1.99 1.89
N TYR A 160 10.74 2.97 1.32
CA TYR A 160 10.60 3.25 -0.12
C TYR A 160 11.92 3.28 -0.93
N GLU A 161 13.01 3.73 -0.31
CA GLU A 161 14.35 3.84 -0.92
C GLU A 161 15.33 2.78 -0.37
N HIS A 162 14.90 1.94 0.58
CA HIS A 162 15.80 1.00 1.22
C HIS A 162 16.42 0.04 0.18
N PRO A 163 17.76 -0.11 0.12
CA PRO A 163 18.42 -0.93 -0.91
C PRO A 163 17.89 -2.35 -0.99
N ASP A 164 17.68 -3.01 0.16
CA ASP A 164 17.15 -4.38 0.21
C ASP A 164 15.71 -4.48 -0.33
N TYR A 165 14.89 -3.43 -0.16
CA TYR A 165 13.54 -3.40 -0.73
C TYR A 165 13.57 -3.22 -2.25
N ILE A 166 14.44 -2.33 -2.76
CA ILE A 166 14.60 -2.16 -4.21
C ILE A 166 15.15 -3.44 -4.86
N GLU A 167 16.09 -4.13 -4.21
CA GLU A 167 16.59 -5.42 -4.68
C GLU A 167 15.48 -6.48 -4.73
N ALA A 168 14.63 -6.55 -3.69
CA ALA A 168 13.50 -7.46 -3.68
C ALA A 168 12.49 -7.17 -4.80
N LEU A 169 12.19 -5.89 -5.06
CA LEU A 169 11.34 -5.47 -6.18
C LEU A 169 11.94 -5.87 -7.53
N VAL A 170 13.24 -5.63 -7.70
CA VAL A 170 13.99 -6.01 -8.91
C VAL A 170 13.93 -7.52 -9.12
N ALA A 171 14.18 -8.30 -8.07
CA ALA A 171 14.15 -9.76 -8.13
C ALA A 171 12.75 -10.29 -8.50
N SER A 172 11.68 -9.76 -7.89
CA SER A 172 10.31 -10.22 -8.16
C SER A 172 9.83 -9.85 -9.56
N ALA A 173 10.26 -8.70 -10.08
CA ALA A 173 9.80 -8.19 -11.36
C ALA A 173 10.63 -8.73 -12.56
N ARG A 174 11.86 -9.20 -12.32
CA ARG A 174 12.80 -9.66 -13.35
C ARG A 174 12.18 -10.62 -14.39
N PRO A 175 11.40 -11.66 -14.02
CA PRO A 175 10.81 -12.58 -15.00
C PRO A 175 9.85 -11.91 -15.99
N TYR A 176 9.28 -10.76 -15.62
CA TYR A 176 8.37 -9.99 -16.47
C TYR A 176 9.12 -8.97 -17.32
N LEU A 177 10.15 -8.34 -16.76
CA LEU A 177 10.96 -7.35 -17.48
C LEU A 177 11.98 -7.98 -18.45
N GLU A 178 12.26 -9.28 -18.34
CA GLU A 178 13.07 -10.01 -19.33
C GLU A 178 12.27 -10.40 -20.59
N GLN A 179 10.94 -10.28 -20.53
CA GLN A 179 10.07 -10.52 -21.68
C GLN A 179 9.99 -9.28 -22.58
N ASP A 180 9.39 -9.42 -23.76
CA ASP A 180 9.18 -8.31 -24.68
C ASP A 180 8.05 -7.39 -24.21
N TYR A 181 8.36 -6.11 -23.99
CA TYR A 181 7.40 -5.07 -23.60
C TYR A 181 7.81 -3.72 -24.17
N ASP A 182 6.81 -2.87 -24.44
CA ASP A 182 7.01 -1.54 -25.00
C ASP A 182 7.30 -0.51 -23.91
N HIS A 183 6.55 -0.55 -22.81
CA HIS A 183 6.63 0.44 -21.73
C HIS A 183 6.34 -0.17 -20.36
N LEU A 184 6.96 0.39 -19.32
CA LEU A 184 6.68 0.09 -17.91
C LEU A 184 5.98 1.26 -17.22
N LEU A 185 4.79 1.04 -16.68
CA LEU A 185 4.08 2.01 -15.85
C LEU A 185 4.16 1.61 -14.37
N LEU A 186 4.75 2.47 -13.53
CA LEU A 186 4.69 2.31 -12.08
C LEU A 186 3.50 3.12 -11.53
N SER A 187 2.42 2.42 -11.19
CA SER A 187 1.17 3.00 -10.69
C SER A 187 1.12 2.96 -9.16
N PHE A 188 1.06 4.11 -8.51
CA PHE A 188 0.96 4.23 -7.04
C PHE A 188 -0.47 4.60 -6.64
N HIS A 189 -0.89 4.30 -5.42
CA HIS A 189 -2.18 4.81 -4.94
C HIS A 189 -2.15 6.34 -4.88
N GLY A 190 -3.15 7.01 -5.44
CA GLY A 190 -3.26 8.46 -5.39
C GLY A 190 -3.66 8.94 -4.01
N LEU A 191 -3.32 10.19 -3.69
CA LEU A 191 -3.80 10.88 -2.50
C LEU A 191 -4.39 12.24 -2.88
N PRO A 192 -5.37 12.76 -2.11
CA PRO A 192 -5.79 14.15 -2.26
C PRO A 192 -4.61 15.11 -2.03
N GLU A 193 -4.44 16.13 -2.87
CA GLU A 193 -3.32 17.09 -2.72
C GLU A 193 -3.29 17.74 -1.33
N ARG A 194 -4.47 17.93 -0.72
CA ARG A 194 -4.60 18.50 0.62
C ARG A 194 -3.89 17.68 1.70
N HIS A 195 -3.81 16.35 1.56
CA HIS A 195 -3.10 15.51 2.54
C HIS A 195 -1.59 15.77 2.48
N LEU A 196 -1.06 16.03 1.29
CA LEU A 196 0.35 16.36 1.09
C LEU A 196 0.65 17.77 1.60
N LYS A 197 -0.17 18.75 1.22
CA LYS A 197 -0.05 20.15 1.69
C LYS A 197 -0.16 20.30 3.21
N LYS A 198 -0.95 19.46 3.88
CA LYS A 198 -1.06 19.43 5.35
C LYS A 198 0.25 19.00 6.02
N LEU A 199 0.97 18.08 5.39
CA LEU A 199 2.21 17.50 5.91
C LEU A 199 3.45 18.28 5.49
N ASP A 200 3.33 19.23 4.56
CA ASP A 200 4.40 20.15 4.18
C ASP A 200 4.57 21.25 5.25
N PRO A 201 5.60 21.17 6.12
CA PRO A 201 5.82 22.16 7.16
C PRO A 201 6.22 23.53 6.59
N THR A 202 6.62 23.61 5.31
CA THR A 202 7.01 24.84 4.63
C THR A 202 5.85 25.51 3.91
N GLY A 203 4.80 24.75 3.57
CA GLY A 203 3.67 25.17 2.73
C GLY A 203 4.06 25.58 1.30
N LYS A 204 5.29 25.28 0.88
CA LYS A 204 5.92 25.78 -0.36
C LYS A 204 6.65 24.69 -1.15
N HIS A 205 6.48 23.43 -0.79
CA HIS A 205 7.15 22.32 -1.46
C HIS A 205 6.22 21.64 -2.45
N ASP A 206 5.14 21.03 -1.97
CA ASP A 206 4.33 20.16 -2.80
C ASP A 206 3.54 20.95 -3.86
N PHE A 207 3.67 20.51 -5.11
CA PHE A 207 2.99 21.05 -6.30
C PHE A 207 3.37 22.49 -6.72
N GLN A 208 4.51 23.01 -6.24
CA GLN A 208 5.01 24.31 -6.73
C GLN A 208 5.77 24.22 -8.07
N ALA A 209 6.38 23.06 -8.34
CA ALA A 209 7.05 22.74 -9.60
C ALA A 209 6.86 21.26 -9.94
N ALA A 210 6.99 20.89 -11.21
CA ALA A 210 6.85 19.50 -11.66
C ALA A 210 7.83 18.56 -10.95
N ASP A 211 9.02 19.06 -10.65
CA ASP A 211 10.17 18.41 -10.01
C ASP A 211 10.42 18.87 -8.57
N CYS A 212 9.42 19.46 -7.90
CA CYS A 212 9.53 19.97 -6.53
C CYS A 212 10.23 19.01 -5.54
N CYS A 213 10.06 17.71 -5.72
CA CYS A 213 10.64 16.68 -4.85
C CYS A 213 12.14 16.40 -5.07
N LYS A 214 12.80 17.00 -6.09
CA LYS A 214 14.19 16.71 -6.43
C LYS A 214 15.19 17.25 -5.41
N ASP A 215 14.96 18.47 -4.93
CA ASP A 215 15.84 19.19 -4.00
C ASP A 215 15.21 19.34 -2.59
N ALA A 216 14.24 18.49 -2.26
CA ALA A 216 13.57 18.45 -0.98
C ALA A 216 14.56 18.25 0.18
N SER A 217 14.37 18.93 1.32
CA SER A 217 15.17 18.66 2.53
C SER A 217 14.95 17.23 3.04
N ALA A 218 15.85 16.72 3.89
CA ALA A 218 15.70 15.38 4.46
C ALA A 218 14.37 15.22 5.21
N ASP A 219 13.98 16.22 6.01
CA ASP A 219 12.72 16.23 6.75
C ASP A 219 11.51 16.23 5.80
N MET A 220 11.57 16.97 4.69
CA MET A 220 10.48 16.98 3.71
C MET A 220 10.40 15.65 2.96
N ARG A 221 11.53 15.03 2.60
CA ARG A 221 11.57 13.71 1.97
C ARG A 221 10.96 12.63 2.87
N ALA A 222 11.10 12.76 4.19
CA ALA A 222 10.53 11.81 5.14
C ALA A 222 8.99 11.78 5.13
N VAL A 223 8.33 12.87 4.72
CA VAL A 223 6.86 13.00 4.75
C VAL A 223 6.20 13.20 3.37
N CYS A 224 6.97 13.52 2.32
CA CYS A 224 6.45 13.74 0.97
C CYS A 224 6.15 12.41 0.25
N TYR A 225 4.92 11.89 0.36
CA TYR A 225 4.49 10.66 -0.32
C TYR A 225 4.82 10.65 -1.82
N ARG A 226 4.49 11.73 -2.56
CA ARG A 226 4.77 11.84 -3.99
C ARG A 226 6.27 11.71 -4.28
N GLY A 227 7.11 12.40 -3.50
CA GLY A 227 8.57 12.33 -3.63
C GLY A 227 9.10 10.92 -3.39
N GLN A 228 8.57 10.22 -2.40
CA GLN A 228 8.93 8.84 -2.09
C GLN A 228 8.53 7.85 -3.20
N CYS A 229 7.34 8.01 -3.79
CA CYS A 229 6.92 7.23 -4.96
C CYS A 229 7.88 7.44 -6.15
N LEU A 230 8.21 8.70 -6.45
CA LEU A 230 9.14 9.04 -7.53
C LEU A 230 10.58 8.55 -7.24
N ALA A 231 11.01 8.54 -5.98
CA ALA A 231 12.30 7.97 -5.58
C ALA A 231 12.31 6.45 -5.78
N THR A 232 11.26 5.74 -5.35
CA THR A 232 11.11 4.29 -5.55
C THR A 232 11.19 3.95 -7.03
N ALA A 233 10.42 4.66 -7.87
CA ALA A 233 10.37 4.40 -9.31
C ALA A 233 11.72 4.64 -10.00
N ARG A 234 12.40 5.74 -9.66
CA ARG A 234 13.75 6.04 -10.18
C ARG A 234 14.78 5.00 -9.75
N ALA A 235 14.80 4.62 -8.47
CA ALA A 235 15.74 3.63 -7.95
C ALA A 235 15.52 2.27 -8.62
N PHE A 236 14.27 1.84 -8.78
CA PHE A 236 13.92 0.62 -9.48
C PHE A 236 14.36 0.64 -10.96
N ALA A 237 13.99 1.69 -11.71
CA ALA A 237 14.32 1.81 -13.12
C ALA A 237 15.83 1.86 -13.37
N GLN A 238 16.56 2.64 -12.56
CA GLN A 238 18.02 2.71 -12.61
C GLN A 238 18.66 1.35 -12.37
N LYS A 239 18.15 0.59 -11.39
CA LYS A 239 18.72 -0.71 -11.03
C LYS A 239 18.45 -1.80 -12.05
N MET A 240 17.30 -1.75 -12.71
CA MET A 240 16.97 -2.62 -13.85
C MET A 240 17.63 -2.18 -15.16
N GLY A 241 18.26 -1.00 -15.21
CA GLY A 241 18.83 -0.46 -16.44
C GLY A 241 17.78 -0.09 -17.49
N ILE A 242 16.55 0.27 -17.06
CA ILE A 242 15.48 0.66 -17.98
C ILE A 242 15.77 2.07 -18.49
N PRO A 243 15.87 2.29 -19.82
CA PRO A 243 16.18 3.60 -20.36
C PRO A 243 15.06 4.60 -20.09
N ASP A 244 15.44 5.86 -19.89
CA ASP A 244 14.47 6.97 -19.80
C ASP A 244 13.55 6.99 -21.03
N GLY A 245 12.27 7.23 -20.80
CA GLY A 245 11.24 7.16 -21.84
C GLY A 245 10.60 5.79 -22.03
N LYS A 246 11.22 4.69 -21.56
CA LYS A 246 10.60 3.34 -21.53
C LYS A 246 9.85 3.04 -20.22
N TRP A 247 9.80 4.01 -19.32
CA TRP A 247 9.06 3.90 -18.08
C TRP A 247 8.43 5.24 -17.68
N SER A 248 7.34 5.18 -16.91
CA SER A 248 6.68 6.36 -16.35
C SER A 248 5.97 6.05 -15.03
N VAL A 249 5.51 7.10 -14.34
CA VAL A 249 4.79 7.00 -13.07
C VAL A 249 3.37 7.55 -13.23
N SER A 250 2.41 6.93 -12.55
CA SER A 250 1.04 7.44 -12.41
C SER A 250 0.45 7.16 -11.04
N PHE A 251 -0.73 7.74 -10.76
CA PHE A 251 -1.45 7.62 -9.51
C PHE A 251 -2.89 7.16 -9.73
N GLN A 252 -3.29 6.06 -9.07
CA GLN A 252 -4.57 5.36 -9.24
C GLN A 252 -5.56 5.64 -8.09
N SER A 253 -6.75 5.04 -8.17
CA SER A 253 -7.76 4.99 -7.10
C SER A 253 -8.27 6.35 -6.59
N ARG A 254 -8.66 7.24 -7.51
CA ARG A 254 -9.21 8.55 -7.14
C ARG A 254 -10.66 8.46 -6.66
N LEU A 255 -10.99 9.25 -5.64
CA LEU A 255 -12.35 9.38 -5.12
C LEU A 255 -12.85 10.83 -5.07
N GLY A 256 -14.07 11.05 -5.55
CA GLY A 256 -14.78 12.31 -5.43
C GLY A 256 -14.20 13.42 -6.32
N ARG A 257 -14.54 14.68 -5.99
CA ARG A 257 -14.22 15.86 -6.82
C ARG A 257 -13.01 16.67 -6.35
N ALA A 258 -12.33 16.20 -5.29
CA ALA A 258 -11.11 16.87 -4.81
C ALA A 258 -10.00 16.80 -5.87
N LYS A 259 -8.96 17.63 -5.74
CA LYS A 259 -7.73 17.47 -6.52
C LYS A 259 -6.86 16.38 -5.92
N TRP A 260 -6.31 15.54 -6.78
CA TRP A 260 -5.47 14.38 -6.41
C TRP A 260 -4.13 14.50 -7.10
N ILE A 261 -3.14 13.74 -6.61
CA ILE A 261 -1.83 13.66 -7.26
C ILE A 261 -1.97 13.18 -8.70
N GLU A 262 -1.30 13.88 -9.60
CA GLU A 262 -1.22 13.58 -11.03
C GLU A 262 0.19 13.08 -11.40
N PRO A 263 0.34 12.35 -12.53
CA PRO A 263 -0.70 12.04 -13.53
C PRO A 263 -1.59 10.85 -13.12
N TYR A 264 -2.86 10.85 -13.54
CA TYR A 264 -3.80 9.78 -13.22
C TYR A 264 -3.52 8.51 -14.04
N THR A 265 -3.60 7.34 -13.41
CA THR A 265 -3.37 6.05 -14.09
C THR A 265 -4.33 5.84 -15.25
N GLU A 266 -5.64 6.06 -15.05
CA GLU A 266 -6.66 5.97 -16.11
C GLU A 266 -6.29 6.81 -17.34
N ALA A 267 -5.89 8.07 -17.15
CA ALA A 267 -5.48 8.93 -18.26
C ALA A 267 -4.18 8.43 -18.93
N ARG A 268 -3.24 7.92 -18.14
CA ARG A 268 -1.95 7.42 -18.65
C ARG A 268 -2.11 6.16 -19.49
N LEU A 269 -3.05 5.27 -19.14
CA LEU A 269 -3.36 4.07 -19.93
C LEU A 269 -3.80 4.47 -21.34
N ASP A 270 -4.75 5.40 -21.45
CA ASP A 270 -5.22 5.93 -22.74
C ASP A 270 -4.10 6.62 -23.53
N GLU A 271 -3.31 7.46 -22.88
CA GLU A 271 -2.21 8.21 -23.51
C GLU A 271 -1.17 7.25 -24.09
N LEU A 272 -0.76 6.22 -23.35
CA LEU A 272 0.23 5.24 -23.79
C LEU A 272 -0.30 4.42 -24.97
N ALA A 273 -1.54 3.92 -24.89
CA ALA A 273 -2.16 3.17 -25.98
C ALA A 273 -2.23 4.00 -27.28
N LYS A 274 -2.68 5.27 -27.18
CA LYS A 274 -2.74 6.22 -28.30
C LYS A 274 -1.37 6.61 -28.84
N ALA A 275 -0.34 6.60 -28.00
CA ALA A 275 1.05 6.81 -28.39
C ALA A 275 1.69 5.58 -29.09
N GLY A 276 0.96 4.48 -29.23
CA GLY A 276 1.39 3.29 -29.96
C GLY A 276 1.95 2.17 -29.09
N VAL A 277 1.95 2.30 -27.76
CA VAL A 277 2.32 1.22 -26.84
C VAL A 277 1.32 0.07 -27.02
N LYS A 278 1.81 -1.13 -27.31
CA LYS A 278 1.00 -2.34 -27.50
C LYS A 278 1.09 -3.27 -26.31
N LYS A 279 2.28 -3.43 -25.72
CA LYS A 279 2.52 -4.26 -24.53
C LYS A 279 2.95 -3.40 -23.35
N LEU A 280 2.06 -3.23 -22.39
CA LEU A 280 2.29 -2.41 -21.20
C LEU A 280 2.50 -3.29 -19.97
N LEU A 281 3.65 -3.17 -19.32
CA LEU A 281 3.83 -3.70 -17.96
C LEU A 281 3.32 -2.67 -16.95
N VAL A 282 2.58 -3.11 -15.94
CA VAL A 282 2.19 -2.27 -14.81
C VAL A 282 2.66 -2.87 -13.50
N MET A 283 3.34 -2.07 -12.69
CA MET A 283 3.74 -2.40 -11.32
C MET A 283 3.01 -1.49 -10.33
N CYS A 284 2.72 -2.00 -9.14
CA CYS A 284 2.09 -1.24 -8.05
C CYS A 284 2.96 -1.17 -6.79
N PRO A 285 4.11 -0.46 -6.78
CA PRO A 285 5.10 -0.56 -5.70
C PRO A 285 4.64 0.03 -4.36
N ALA A 286 3.50 0.73 -4.32
CA ALA A 286 2.89 1.18 -3.08
C ALA A 286 2.33 0.03 -2.22
N PHE A 287 2.16 -1.15 -2.81
CA PHE A 287 1.62 -2.34 -2.18
C PHE A 287 2.68 -3.44 -2.17
N VAL A 288 2.80 -4.14 -1.05
CA VAL A 288 3.68 -5.32 -0.94
C VAL A 288 2.93 -6.64 -1.07
N ALA A 289 1.60 -6.60 -1.15
CA ALA A 289 0.75 -7.77 -1.36
C ALA A 289 -0.38 -7.40 -2.31
N ASP A 290 -0.73 -8.31 -3.22
CA ASP A 290 -1.80 -8.07 -4.17
C ASP A 290 -3.16 -7.89 -3.47
N CYS A 291 -3.93 -6.94 -3.99
CA CYS A 291 -5.17 -6.46 -3.39
C CYS A 291 -6.16 -6.01 -4.47
N ILE A 292 -7.28 -5.43 -4.05
CA ILE A 292 -8.30 -4.94 -4.98
C ILE A 292 -7.77 -3.84 -5.90
N GLU A 293 -6.90 -2.97 -5.40
CA GLU A 293 -6.25 -1.91 -6.18
C GLU A 293 -5.27 -2.43 -7.23
N THR A 294 -4.77 -3.68 -7.09
CA THR A 294 -3.88 -4.27 -8.10
C THR A 294 -4.65 -5.21 -9.02
N LEU A 295 -5.27 -6.24 -8.48
CA LEU A 295 -5.91 -7.30 -9.26
C LEU A 295 -7.15 -6.81 -10.02
N GLU A 296 -8.04 -6.08 -9.36
CA GLU A 296 -9.29 -5.62 -9.97
C GLU A 296 -9.08 -4.31 -10.74
N GLU A 297 -8.53 -3.29 -10.08
CA GLU A 297 -8.44 -1.96 -10.67
C GLU A 297 -7.46 -1.90 -11.85
N ILE A 298 -6.30 -2.54 -11.74
CA ILE A 298 -5.30 -2.56 -12.81
C ILE A 298 -5.39 -3.83 -13.65
N GLY A 299 -5.37 -5.00 -13.00
CA GLY A 299 -5.32 -6.29 -13.69
C GLY A 299 -6.57 -6.57 -14.53
N MET A 300 -7.74 -6.08 -14.13
CA MET A 300 -8.98 -6.23 -14.89
C MET A 300 -9.38 -4.93 -15.60
N ARG A 301 -9.83 -3.92 -14.84
CA ARG A 301 -10.37 -2.68 -15.44
C ARG A 301 -9.33 -1.89 -16.22
N GLY A 302 -8.12 -1.77 -15.70
CA GLY A 302 -7.01 -1.12 -16.39
C GLY A 302 -6.63 -1.86 -17.67
N SER A 303 -6.61 -3.20 -17.65
CA SER A 303 -6.35 -4.01 -18.83
C SER A 303 -7.42 -3.82 -19.91
N GLU A 304 -8.70 -3.87 -19.53
CA GLU A 304 -9.83 -3.61 -20.43
C GLU A 304 -9.69 -2.21 -21.06
N GLN A 305 -9.48 -1.18 -20.24
CA GLN A 305 -9.32 0.19 -20.71
C GLN A 305 -8.14 0.35 -21.70
N PHE A 306 -6.99 -0.23 -21.38
CA PHE A 306 -5.80 -0.14 -22.23
C PHE A 306 -6.01 -0.79 -23.61
N VAL A 307 -6.68 -1.94 -23.63
CA VAL A 307 -7.03 -2.64 -24.89
C VAL A 307 -8.07 -1.84 -25.69
N GLU A 308 -9.11 -1.31 -25.04
CA GLU A 308 -10.11 -0.45 -25.69
C GLU A 308 -9.51 0.83 -26.28
N ALA A 309 -8.47 1.38 -25.64
CA ALA A 309 -7.75 2.56 -26.12
C ALA A 309 -6.77 2.27 -27.28
N GLY A 310 -6.61 1.00 -27.68
CA GLY A 310 -5.80 0.58 -28.83
C GLY A 310 -4.48 -0.13 -28.49
N GLY A 311 -4.24 -0.43 -27.22
CA GLY A 311 -3.21 -1.36 -26.77
C GLY A 311 -3.54 -2.82 -27.15
N GLN A 312 -2.59 -3.74 -26.96
CA GLN A 312 -2.81 -5.17 -27.19
C GLN A 312 -2.88 -5.95 -25.88
N GLU A 313 -1.99 -5.64 -24.94
CA GLU A 313 -1.84 -6.41 -23.71
C GLU A 313 -1.35 -5.51 -22.58
N LEU A 314 -2.02 -5.61 -21.43
CA LEU A 314 -1.54 -5.07 -20.17
C LEU A 314 -1.19 -6.24 -19.26
N VAL A 315 0.07 -6.29 -18.81
CA VAL A 315 0.54 -7.31 -17.87
C VAL A 315 0.74 -6.65 -16.51
N LEU A 316 -0.09 -7.03 -15.54
CA LEU A 316 0.13 -6.70 -14.14
C LEU A 316 1.29 -7.55 -13.60
N VAL A 317 2.37 -6.90 -13.21
CA VAL A 317 3.46 -7.53 -12.46
C VAL A 317 2.96 -7.73 -11.02
N PRO A 318 2.98 -8.96 -10.48
CA PRO A 318 2.52 -9.22 -9.11
C PRO A 318 3.27 -8.36 -8.09
N CYS A 319 2.59 -8.07 -6.98
CA CYS A 319 3.26 -7.49 -5.82
C CYS A 319 4.34 -8.43 -5.26
N LEU A 320 5.14 -7.92 -4.32
CA LEU A 320 6.18 -8.72 -3.65
C LEU A 320 5.63 -9.99 -2.99
N ASN A 321 4.40 -9.95 -2.48
CA ASN A 321 3.68 -11.06 -1.89
C ASN A 321 4.54 -11.77 -0.83
N ASP A 322 4.86 -13.04 -1.07
CA ASP A 322 5.72 -13.90 -0.26
C ASP A 322 7.03 -14.25 -0.97
N HIS A 323 7.48 -13.42 -1.92
CA HIS A 323 8.70 -13.64 -2.68
C HIS A 323 9.92 -13.79 -1.74
N PRO A 324 10.80 -14.81 -1.91
CA PRO A 324 11.87 -15.09 -0.96
C PRO A 324 12.83 -13.93 -0.68
N GLU A 325 13.23 -13.17 -1.72
CA GLU A 325 14.07 -11.98 -1.54
C GLU A 325 13.37 -10.88 -0.75
N TRP A 326 12.03 -10.78 -0.87
CA TRP A 326 11.25 -9.84 -0.07
C TRP A 326 11.16 -10.27 1.39
N VAL A 327 10.89 -11.56 1.66
CA VAL A 327 10.87 -12.12 3.01
C VAL A 327 12.20 -11.83 3.72
N LYS A 328 13.32 -12.09 3.04
CA LYS A 328 14.66 -11.83 3.56
C LYS A 328 14.92 -10.34 3.81
N ALA A 329 14.57 -9.48 2.85
CA ALA A 329 14.73 -8.02 2.97
C ALA A 329 13.90 -7.47 4.15
N LEU A 330 12.63 -7.86 4.24
CA LEU A 330 11.73 -7.43 5.31
C LEU A 330 12.24 -7.88 6.68
N ALA A 331 12.66 -9.14 6.82
CA ALA A 331 13.24 -9.64 8.06
C ALA A 331 14.47 -8.83 8.48
N GLY A 332 15.38 -8.56 7.55
CA GLY A 332 16.58 -7.77 7.79
C GLY A 332 16.28 -6.32 8.20
N MET A 333 15.24 -5.70 7.64
CA MET A 333 14.79 -4.36 8.04
C MET A 333 14.11 -4.38 9.42
N CYS A 334 13.26 -5.36 9.70
CA CYS A 334 12.58 -5.53 10.99
C CYS A 334 13.55 -5.80 12.15
N GLU A 335 14.65 -6.52 11.90
CA GLU A 335 15.69 -6.80 12.89
C GLU A 335 16.43 -5.52 13.34
N LYS A 336 16.58 -4.56 12.42
CA LYS A 336 17.30 -3.29 12.66
C LYS A 336 16.43 -2.19 13.29
N ALA A 337 15.11 -2.38 13.35
CA ALA A 337 14.15 -1.40 13.84
C ALA A 337 14.14 -1.25 15.38
#